data_AF-A0A4R6VA70-F1
#
_entry.id   AF-A0A4R6VA70-F1
#
_cell.length_a   1.000
_cell.length_b   1.000
_cell.length_c   1.000
_cell.angle_alpha   90.00
_cell.angle_beta   90.00
_cell.angle_gamma   90.00
#
_symmetry.space_group_name_H-M   'P 1'
#
loop_
_entity.id
_entity.type
_entity.pdbx_description
1 polymer ?
#
loop_
_entity_poly.entity_id
_entity_poly.type
_entity_poly.pdbx_seq_one_letter_code
_entity_poly.pdbx_strand_id
1 'polypeptide(L)'
;MNERPAPETKPRVDSLVDVLPFSDRIPRHDGEMAFDQAWEIRAFAMTVALHEELGFPWEEFQSELIAAIQRWEAAQTDLAGWSYYERWLAALGELAQGKGWLTGAELDSRTQEILDQPPTTDHHHAVREPVAVVPGA
;
A
#
# COMPACT_ATOMS: atom_id res chain seq x y z
N MET A 1 12.75 16.52 14.81
CA MET A 1 12.92 15.92 16.15
C MET A 1 12.45 14.48 15.99
N ASN A 2 13.38 13.57 15.66
CA ASN A 2 13.07 12.19 15.27
C ASN A 2 13.30 11.29 16.48
N GLU A 3 12.22 10.85 17.11
CA GLU A 3 12.29 9.79 18.12
C GLU A 3 11.86 8.46 17.50
N ARG A 4 12.46 7.38 18.02
CA ARG A 4 12.22 5.99 17.60
C ARG A 4 10.72 5.68 17.68
N PRO A 5 10.11 5.04 16.67
CA PRO A 5 8.73 4.57 16.78
C PRO A 5 8.61 3.65 17.99
N ALA A 6 7.50 3.75 18.69
CA ALA A 6 7.22 2.90 19.84
C ALA A 6 7.23 1.42 19.39
N PRO A 7 7.80 0.51 20.19
CA PRO A 7 8.02 -0.89 19.80
C PRO A 7 6.73 -1.65 19.43
N GLU A 8 5.56 -1.12 19.81
CA GLU A 8 4.23 -1.66 19.52
C GLU A 8 3.70 -1.48 18.09
N THR A 9 4.30 -0.63 17.23
CA THR A 9 3.72 -0.36 15.89
C THR A 9 3.97 -1.49 14.87
N LYS A 10 5.18 -2.05 14.84
CA LYS A 10 5.52 -3.23 14.02
C LYS A 10 4.62 -4.45 14.29
N PRO A 11 4.45 -4.90 15.56
CA PRO A 11 3.66 -6.09 15.84
C PRO A 11 2.17 -5.93 15.51
N ARG A 12 1.65 -4.70 15.47
CA ARG A 12 0.23 -4.45 15.11
C ARG A 12 -0.04 -4.67 13.62
N VAL A 13 0.87 -4.26 12.74
CA VAL A 13 0.73 -4.45 11.29
C VAL A 13 0.90 -5.92 10.94
N ASP A 14 1.93 -6.56 11.50
CA ASP A 14 2.17 -8.00 11.32
C ASP A 14 0.96 -8.83 11.80
N SER A 15 0.38 -8.45 12.95
CA SER A 15 -0.84 -9.09 13.47
C SER A 15 -2.04 -8.93 12.52
N LEU A 16 -2.21 -7.77 11.86
CA LEU A 16 -3.32 -7.55 10.92
C LEU A 16 -3.18 -8.39 9.65
N VAL A 17 -1.95 -8.62 9.18
CA VAL A 17 -1.64 -9.49 8.03
C VAL A 17 -1.86 -10.97 8.38
N ASP A 18 -1.61 -11.36 9.64
CA ASP A 18 -1.82 -12.73 10.12
C ASP A 18 -3.30 -13.13 10.23
N VAL A 19 -4.23 -12.18 10.38
CA VAL A 19 -5.69 -12.48 10.47
C VAL A 19 -6.39 -12.54 9.11
N LEU A 20 -5.70 -12.27 8.01
CA LEU A 20 -6.31 -12.32 6.68
C LEU A 20 -6.59 -13.77 6.25
N PRO A 21 -7.76 -14.04 5.66
CA PRO A 21 -8.04 -15.35 5.09
C PRO A 21 -7.00 -15.69 4.01
N PHE A 22 -6.50 -16.93 4.03
CA PHE A 22 -5.46 -17.46 3.12
C PHE A 22 -4.03 -16.93 3.32
N SER A 23 -3.72 -16.32 4.48
CA SER A 23 -2.35 -15.89 4.85
C SER A 23 -1.32 -17.04 4.80
N ASP A 24 -1.77 -18.28 4.94
CA ASP A 24 -0.99 -19.52 4.77
C ASP A 24 -0.51 -19.77 3.32
N ARG A 25 -1.09 -19.08 2.33
CA ARG A 25 -0.78 -19.22 0.91
C ARG A 25 0.04 -18.07 0.34
N ILE A 26 0.25 -17.00 1.12
CA ILE A 26 1.12 -15.89 0.75
C ILE A 26 2.56 -16.35 0.99
N PRO A 27 3.46 -16.34 -0.02
CA PRO A 27 4.85 -16.72 0.17
C PRO A 27 5.51 -15.80 1.21
N ARG A 28 5.75 -16.33 2.41
CA ARG A 28 6.50 -15.61 3.45
C ARG A 28 7.99 -15.78 3.16
N HIS A 29 8.69 -14.70 2.84
CA HIS A 29 10.14 -14.70 2.81
C HIS A 29 10.64 -14.40 4.24
N ASP A 30 11.22 -15.42 4.87
CA ASP A 30 11.84 -15.45 6.21
C ASP A 30 12.11 -14.09 6.88
N GLY A 31 11.16 -13.63 7.70
CA GLY A 31 11.39 -12.88 8.94
C GLY A 31 11.97 -11.46 8.91
N GLU A 32 12.57 -10.96 7.81
CA GLU A 32 13.31 -9.68 7.87
C GLU A 32 12.97 -8.59 6.84
N MET A 33 12.09 -8.80 5.86
CA MET A 33 11.60 -7.68 5.05
C MET A 33 10.10 -7.79 4.77
N ALA A 34 9.30 -6.97 5.47
CA ALA A 34 7.87 -6.80 5.19
C ALA A 34 7.60 -6.08 3.84
N PHE A 35 8.65 -5.56 3.20
CA PHE A 35 8.64 -4.84 1.93
C PHE A 35 9.92 -5.16 1.14
N ASP A 36 9.76 -5.76 -0.03
CA ASP A 36 10.84 -6.08 -0.97
C ASP A 36 11.29 -4.84 -1.75
N GLN A 37 10.37 -3.91 -1.98
CA GLN A 37 10.63 -2.71 -2.78
C GLN A 37 10.26 -1.41 -2.08
N ALA A 38 10.99 -0.34 -2.43
CA ALA A 38 10.77 1.01 -1.91
C ALA A 38 9.33 1.55 -2.13
N TRP A 39 8.66 1.10 -3.19
CA TRP A 39 7.30 1.53 -3.50
C TRP A 39 6.24 0.83 -2.63
N GLU A 40 6.54 -0.36 -2.11
CA GLU A 40 5.58 -1.16 -1.33
C GLU A 40 5.29 -0.52 0.03
N ILE A 41 6.35 -0.06 0.71
CA ILE A 41 6.20 0.69 1.96
C ILE A 41 5.46 2.02 1.74
N ARG A 42 5.64 2.65 0.57
CA ARG A 42 4.90 3.87 0.21
C ARG A 42 3.43 3.58 -0.01
N ALA A 43 3.08 2.50 -0.72
CA ALA A 43 1.71 2.06 -0.91
C ALA A 43 1.00 1.84 0.44
N PHE A 44 1.64 1.11 1.34
CA PHE A 44 1.13 0.89 2.70
C PHE A 44 0.94 2.20 3.47
N ALA A 45 1.98 3.05 3.52
CA ALA A 45 1.94 4.32 4.25
C ALA A 45 0.86 5.27 3.71
N MET A 46 0.66 5.33 2.39
CA MET A 46 -0.41 6.13 1.79
C MET A 46 -1.80 5.65 2.21
N THR A 47 -2.04 4.32 2.23
CA THR A 47 -3.33 3.78 2.68
C THR A 47 -3.61 4.11 4.15
N VAL A 48 -2.62 3.95 5.02
CA VAL A 48 -2.76 4.29 6.45
C VAL A 48 -3.02 5.79 6.63
N ALA A 49 -2.25 6.65 5.96
CA ALA A 49 -2.45 8.09 6.02
C ALA A 49 -3.84 8.50 5.53
N LEU A 50 -4.32 7.94 4.41
CA LEU A 50 -5.68 8.20 3.92
C LEU A 50 -6.75 7.71 4.89
N HIS A 51 -6.53 6.58 5.58
CA HIS A 51 -7.45 6.08 6.60
C HIS A 51 -7.54 7.05 7.78
N GLU A 52 -6.40 7.54 8.26
CA GLU A 52 -6.33 8.46 9.39
C GLU A 52 -6.88 9.85 9.05
N GLU A 53 -6.55 10.38 7.86
CA GLU A 53 -6.91 11.74 7.45
C GLU A 53 -8.34 11.85 6.88
N LEU A 54 -8.77 10.87 6.07
CA LEU A 54 -10.09 10.88 5.42
C LEU A 54 -11.13 10.04 6.17
N GLY A 55 -10.70 9.30 7.21
CA GLY A 55 -11.60 8.65 8.15
C GLY A 55 -12.46 7.54 7.56
N PHE A 56 -12.05 6.91 6.45
CA PHE A 56 -12.79 5.78 5.91
C PHE A 56 -12.64 4.54 6.81
N PRO A 57 -13.67 3.70 6.99
CA PRO A 57 -13.55 2.47 7.77
C PRO A 57 -12.52 1.51 7.15
N TRP A 58 -11.63 0.96 7.97
CA TRP A 58 -10.59 0.04 7.50
C TRP A 58 -11.16 -1.19 6.77
N GLU A 59 -12.33 -1.65 7.19
CA GLU A 59 -13.05 -2.78 6.60
C GLU A 59 -13.48 -2.52 5.16
N GLU A 60 -13.70 -1.26 4.77
CA GLU A 60 -14.00 -0.91 3.37
C GLU A 60 -12.77 -1.16 2.49
N PHE A 61 -11.59 -0.74 2.94
CA PHE A 61 -10.34 -1.04 2.23
C PHE A 61 -10.06 -2.54 2.18
N GLN A 62 -10.27 -3.28 3.28
CA GLN A 62 -10.14 -4.74 3.28
C GLN A 62 -11.07 -5.42 2.27
N SER A 63 -12.30 -4.91 2.13
CA SER A 63 -13.26 -5.41 1.15
C SER A 63 -12.78 -5.19 -0.28
N GLU A 64 -12.25 -4.00 -0.58
CA GLU A 64 -11.65 -3.70 -1.89
C GLU A 64 -10.40 -4.55 -2.16
N LEU A 65 -9.59 -4.83 -1.14
CA LEU A 65 -8.42 -5.70 -1.26
C LEU A 65 -8.80 -7.13 -1.61
N ILE A 66 -9.80 -7.68 -0.93
CA ILE A 66 -10.34 -9.01 -1.25
C ILE A 66 -10.85 -9.04 -2.69
N ALA A 67 -11.61 -8.02 -3.10
CA ALA A 67 -12.11 -7.92 -4.47
C ALA A 67 -10.98 -7.80 -5.50
N ALA A 68 -9.90 -7.07 -5.21
CA ALA A 68 -8.74 -6.93 -6.08
C ALA A 68 -7.95 -8.25 -6.24
N ILE A 69 -7.83 -9.02 -5.15
CA ILE A 69 -7.25 -10.36 -5.14
C ILE A 69 -8.08 -11.29 -6.01
N GLN A 70 -9.39 -11.37 -5.76
CA GLN A 70 -10.31 -12.24 -6.51
C GLN A 70 -10.33 -11.91 -8.01
N ARG A 71 -10.32 -10.62 -8.39
CA ARG A 71 -10.26 -10.20 -9.80
C ARG A 71 -9.01 -10.69 -10.50
N TRP A 72 -7.86 -10.64 -9.82
CA TRP A 72 -6.60 -11.12 -10.39
C TRP A 72 -6.59 -12.64 -10.48
N GLU A 73 -7.01 -13.34 -9.42
CA GLU A 73 -7.08 -14.81 -9.40
C GLU A 73 -8.02 -15.35 -10.47
N ALA A 74 -9.10 -14.64 -10.78
CA ALA A 74 -10.01 -15.01 -11.87
C ALA A 74 -9.40 -14.78 -13.27
N ALA A 75 -8.45 -13.85 -13.39
CA ALA A 75 -7.83 -13.48 -14.66
C ALA A 75 -6.56 -14.29 -14.99
N GLN A 76 -5.95 -14.92 -14.00
CA GLN A 76 -4.69 -15.66 -14.14
C GLN A 76 -4.88 -17.16 -13.92
N THR A 77 -4.11 -17.97 -14.64
CA THR A 77 -4.16 -19.43 -14.53
C THR A 77 -3.20 -19.97 -13.46
N ASP A 78 -2.22 -19.18 -13.06
CA ASP A 78 -1.24 -19.50 -12.01
C ASP A 78 -0.86 -18.25 -11.20
N LEU A 79 0.05 -18.40 -10.24
CA LEU A 79 0.52 -17.32 -9.36
C LEU A 79 1.79 -16.62 -9.91
N ALA A 80 2.16 -16.85 -11.17
CA ALA A 80 3.34 -16.21 -11.74
C ALA A 80 3.12 -14.69 -11.80
N GLY A 81 4.04 -13.92 -11.20
CA GLY A 81 3.92 -12.47 -11.12
C GLY A 81 2.88 -11.97 -10.10
N TRP A 82 2.44 -12.82 -9.16
CA TRP A 82 1.61 -12.36 -8.05
C TRP A 82 2.38 -11.37 -7.16
N SER A 83 1.78 -10.20 -6.92
CA SER A 83 2.30 -9.21 -5.99
C SER A 83 1.19 -8.71 -5.08
N TYR A 84 1.39 -8.88 -3.77
CA TYR A 84 0.44 -8.46 -2.75
C TYR A 84 0.26 -6.93 -2.74
N TYR A 85 1.36 -6.18 -2.78
CA TYR A 85 1.30 -4.71 -2.77
C TYR A 85 0.79 -4.12 -4.09
N GLU A 86 0.83 -4.85 -5.20
CA GLU A 86 0.10 -4.45 -6.41
C GLU A 86 -1.42 -4.61 -6.22
N ARG A 87 -1.88 -5.68 -5.55
CA ARG A 87 -3.31 -5.81 -5.20
C ARG A 87 -3.74 -4.72 -4.23
N TRP A 88 -2.85 -4.35 -3.30
CA TRP A 88 -3.04 -3.23 -2.37
C TRP A 88 -3.23 -1.89 -3.09
N LEU A 89 -2.37 -1.57 -4.07
CA LEU A 89 -2.52 -0.37 -4.90
C LEU A 89 -3.80 -0.40 -5.73
N ALA A 90 -4.15 -1.55 -6.32
CA ALA A 90 -5.40 -1.69 -7.07
C ALA A 90 -6.62 -1.41 -6.17
N ALA A 91 -6.66 -1.99 -4.97
CA ALA A 91 -7.72 -1.75 -4.00
C ALA A 91 -7.81 -0.29 -3.56
N LEU A 92 -6.67 0.36 -3.31
CA LEU A 92 -6.63 1.77 -2.96
C LEU A 92 -7.18 2.66 -4.09
N GLY A 93 -6.86 2.33 -5.34
CA GLY A 93 -7.37 3.02 -6.52
C GLY A 93 -8.88 2.88 -6.70
N GLU A 94 -9.44 1.69 -6.47
CA GLU A 94 -10.90 1.47 -6.49
C GLU A 94 -11.59 2.23 -5.35
N LEU A 95 -11.03 2.16 -4.14
CA LEU A 95 -11.59 2.87 -2.99
C LEU A 95 -11.62 4.38 -3.23
N ALA A 96 -10.51 4.96 -3.71
CA ALA A 96 -10.42 6.39 -3.98
C ALA A 96 -11.42 6.84 -5.07
N GLN A 97 -11.63 6.01 -6.11
CA GLN A 97 -12.62 6.26 -7.15
C GLN A 97 -14.06 6.11 -6.63
N GLY A 98 -14.35 5.05 -5.87
CA GLY A 98 -15.67 4.82 -5.27
C GLY A 98 -16.06 5.92 -4.27
N LYS A 99 -15.09 6.52 -3.58
CA LYS A 99 -15.27 7.68 -2.70
C LYS A 99 -15.30 9.02 -3.45
N GLY A 100 -14.95 9.04 -4.73
CA GLY A 100 -14.89 10.25 -5.55
C GLY A 100 -13.73 11.19 -5.20
N TRP A 101 -12.67 10.69 -4.55
CA TRP A 101 -11.46 11.48 -4.24
C TRP A 101 -10.53 11.64 -5.43
N LEU A 102 -10.63 10.71 -6.37
CA LEU A 102 -9.78 10.63 -7.55
C LEU A 102 -10.58 10.02 -8.69
N THR A 103 -10.45 10.56 -9.88
CA THR A 103 -10.93 9.93 -11.10
C THR A 103 -9.81 9.16 -11.79
N GLY A 104 -10.15 8.10 -12.54
CA GLY A 104 -9.15 7.39 -13.36
C GLY A 104 -8.39 8.32 -14.32
N ALA A 105 -9.08 9.30 -14.90
CA ALA A 105 -8.47 10.27 -15.81
C ALA A 105 -7.43 11.17 -15.12
N GLU A 106 -7.68 11.61 -13.89
CA GLU A 106 -6.71 12.39 -13.11
C GLU A 106 -5.48 11.55 -12.75
N LEU A 107 -5.68 10.28 -12.38
CA LEU A 107 -4.59 9.36 -12.08
C LEU A 107 -3.73 9.08 -13.32
N ASP A 108 -4.38 8.84 -14.46
CA ASP A 108 -3.70 8.60 -15.73
C ASP A 108 -2.90 9.83 -16.17
N SER A 109 -3.52 11.02 -16.12
CA SER A 109 -2.84 12.28 -16.43
C SER A 109 -1.60 12.48 -15.57
N ARG A 110 -1.73 12.28 -14.25
CA ARG A 110 -0.61 12.44 -13.32
C ARG A 110 0.49 11.39 -13.54
N THR A 111 0.12 10.17 -13.91
CA THR A 111 1.06 9.10 -14.23
C THR A 111 1.87 9.46 -15.48
N GLN A 112 1.21 9.95 -16.54
CA GLN A 112 1.89 10.41 -17.74
C GLN A 112 2.84 11.58 -17.46
N GLU A 113 2.41 12.58 -16.70
CA GLU A 113 3.27 13.70 -16.29
C GLU A 113 4.55 13.24 -15.57
N ILE A 114 4.49 12.18 -14.77
CA ILE A 114 5.64 11.62 -14.06
C ILE A 114 6.54 10.83 -15.02
N LEU A 115 5.96 10.05 -15.93
CA LEU A 115 6.71 9.26 -16.92
C LEU A 115 7.41 10.13 -17.97
N ASP A 116 6.83 11.28 -18.32
CA ASP A 116 7.38 12.25 -19.27
C ASP A 116 8.56 13.05 -18.68
N GLN A 117 8.74 13.04 -17.36
CA GLN A 117 9.90 13.64 -16.72
C GLN A 117 11.12 12.72 -16.85
N PRO A 118 12.29 13.24 -17.27
CA PRO A 118 13.49 12.42 -17.35
C PRO A 118 13.81 11.84 -15.97
N PRO A 119 14.26 10.57 -15.89
CA PRO A 119 14.61 9.92 -14.63
C PRO A 119 15.80 10.66 -14.01
N THR A 120 15.49 11.66 -13.21
CA THR A 120 16.48 12.37 -12.41
C THR A 120 16.98 11.37 -11.38
N THR A 121 18.30 11.23 -11.26
CA THR A 121 19.00 10.15 -10.55
C THR A 121 18.74 10.13 -9.02
N ASP A 122 17.88 11.02 -8.51
CA ASP A 122 17.69 11.27 -7.08
C ASP A 122 16.25 11.02 -6.57
N HIS A 123 15.46 10.19 -7.26
CA HIS A 123 14.02 10.06 -6.96
C HIS A 123 13.61 8.88 -6.05
N HIS A 124 14.50 7.91 -5.79
CA HIS A 124 14.08 6.65 -5.19
C HIS A 124 15.09 6.04 -4.22
N HIS A 125 15.64 6.83 -3.30
CA HIS A 125 16.11 6.24 -2.05
C HIS A 125 14.92 6.10 -1.09
N ALA A 126 14.48 4.86 -0.85
CA ALA A 126 13.66 4.58 0.32
C ALA A 126 14.49 4.89 1.56
N VAL A 127 14.26 6.06 2.14
CA VAL A 127 14.63 6.32 3.52
C VAL A 127 13.69 5.46 4.37
N ARG A 128 14.18 4.30 4.80
CA ARG A 128 13.43 3.33 5.63
C ARG A 128 13.26 3.81 7.08
N GLU A 129 13.75 5.01 7.39
CA GLU A 129 13.53 5.67 8.66
C GLU A 129 12.10 6.24 8.67
N PRO A 130 11.26 5.89 9.65
CA PRO A 130 9.88 6.35 9.71
C PRO A 130 9.81 7.87 9.89
N VAL A 131 9.02 8.53 9.04
CA VAL A 131 8.75 9.97 9.12
C VAL A 131 7.62 10.18 10.12
N ALA A 132 7.92 10.78 11.28
CA ALA A 132 6.90 11.18 12.24
C ALA A 132 6.23 12.50 11.76
N VAL A 133 4.92 12.47 11.55
CA VAL A 133 4.10 13.67 11.32
C VAL A 133 3.81 14.30 12.69
N VAL A 134 4.14 15.58 12.84
CA VAL A 134 3.83 16.34 14.07
C VAL A 134 2.41 16.90 13.91
N PRO A 135 1.42 16.57 14.77
CA PRO A 135 0.20 17.35 14.85
C PRO A 135 0.54 18.72 15.45
N GLY A 136 0.01 19.78 14.84
CA GLY A 136 0.43 21.16 15.05
C GLY A 136 0.46 21.68 16.50
N ALA A 137 1.24 22.74 16.65
CA ALA A 137 1.06 23.80 17.64
C ALA A 137 0.75 25.10 16.89
#